data_AF-A0AAV6TZ26-F1
#
_entry.id   AF-A0AAV6TZ26-F1
#
_cell.length_a   1.000
_cell.length_b   1.000
_cell.length_c   1.000
_cell.angle_alpha   90.00
_cell.angle_beta   90.00
_cell.angle_gamma   90.00
#
_symmetry.space_group_name_H-M   'P 1'
#
loop_
_entity.id
_entity.type
_entity.pdbx_description
1 polymer ?
#
loop_
_entity_poly.entity_id
_entity_poly.type
_entity_poly.pdbx_seq_one_letter_code
_entity_poly.pdbx_strand_id
1 'polypeptide(L)' 'MQGYAHASASFAAYESAMSNKEPSNESHPRTLYVGNLDPSVTEELILALFGQIGPVKGCKIIQEEIVLNRKSRFCHL' A
#
# COMPACT_ATOMS: atom_id res chain seq x y z
N MET A 1 -10.27 -15.18 -6.49
CA MET A 1 -10.81 -14.86 -5.15
C MET A 1 -9.74 -14.90 -4.04
N GLN A 2 -8.73 -15.79 -4.08
CA GLN A 2 -7.69 -15.88 -3.04
C GLN A 2 -6.74 -14.65 -2.95
N GLY A 3 -6.35 -14.01 -4.04
CA GLY A 3 -5.44 -12.84 -4.00
C GLY A 3 -6.02 -11.62 -3.27
N TYR A 4 -7.34 -11.42 -3.33
CA TYR A 4 -8.00 -10.32 -2.60
C TYR A 4 -7.97 -10.53 -1.08
N ALA A 5 -8.05 -11.78 -0.63
CA ALA A 5 -7.98 -12.13 0.80
C ALA A 5 -6.55 -11.98 1.36
N HIS A 6 -5.53 -12.30 0.56
CA HIS A 6 -4.14 -12.09 0.96
C HIS A 6 -3.78 -10.60 1.04
N ALA A 7 -4.28 -9.80 0.08
CA ALA A 7 -4.17 -8.36 0.11
C ALA A 7 -4.90 -7.74 1.31
N SER A 8 -6.13 -8.17 1.63
CA SER A 8 -6.89 -7.61 2.76
C SER A 8 -6.24 -7.89 4.12
N ALA A 9 -5.70 -9.10 4.34
CA ALA A 9 -4.96 -9.43 5.56
C ALA A 9 -3.68 -8.60 5.70
N SER A 10 -2.95 -8.44 4.58
CA SER A 10 -1.73 -7.63 4.55
C SER A 10 -2.01 -6.13 4.76
N PHE A 11 -3.14 -5.63 4.26
CA PHE A 11 -3.61 -4.27 4.46
C PHE A 11 -3.95 -4.00 5.94
N ALA A 12 -4.73 -4.89 6.56
CA ALA A 12 -5.13 -4.74 7.96
C ALA A 12 -3.92 -4.74 8.91
N ALA A 13 -2.93 -5.61 8.65
CA ALA A 13 -1.68 -5.62 9.41
C ALA A 13 -0.86 -4.33 9.22
N TYR A 14 -0.83 -3.78 8.00
CA TYR A 14 -0.15 -2.52 7.71
C TYR A 14 -0.84 -1.31 8.37
N GLU A 15 -2.17 -1.20 8.29
CA GLU A 15 -2.95 -0.15 8.94
C GLU A 15 -2.72 -0.13 10.45
N SER A 16 -2.79 -1.31 11.09
CA SER A 16 -2.55 -1.46 12.53
C SER A 16 -1.14 -1.02 12.94
N ALA A 17 -0.14 -1.25 12.09
CA ALA A 17 1.24 -0.80 12.32
C ALA A 17 1.46 0.71 12.14
N MET A 18 0.61 1.39 11.36
CA MET A 18 0.70 2.84 11.10
C MET A 18 -0.16 3.68 12.05
N SER A 19 -1.33 3.17 12.46
CA SER A 19 -2.23 3.83 13.41
C SER A 19 -1.56 4.21 14.75
N ASN A 20 -0.54 3.45 15.18
CA ASN A 20 0.17 3.70 16.44
C ASN A 20 1.20 4.85 16.39
N LYS A 21 1.48 5.47 15.23
CA LYS A 21 2.60 6.43 15.11
C LYS A 21 2.23 7.91 15.23
N GLU A 22 0.97 8.33 15.08
CA GLU A 22 0.63 9.76 15.01
C GLU A 22 -0.70 10.10 15.73
N PRO A 23 -0.72 11.07 16.66
CA PRO A 23 -1.96 11.63 17.17
C PRO A 23 -2.49 12.69 16.18
N SER A 24 -3.27 12.30 15.16
CA SER A 24 -3.82 13.29 14.22
C SER A 24 -5.26 13.02 13.79
N ASN A 25 -6.17 13.79 14.40
CA ASN A 25 -7.51 14.15 13.96
C ASN A 25 -8.22 13.06 13.13
N GLU A 26 -8.75 12.09 13.86
CA GLU A 26 -9.41 10.87 13.42
C GLU A 26 -10.71 11.14 12.64
N SER A 27 -10.71 10.86 11.33
CA SER A 27 -11.94 10.43 10.63
C SER A 27 -11.71 9.84 9.24
N HIS A 28 -10.54 10.07 8.63
CA HIS A 28 -10.31 9.65 7.25
C HIS A 28 -9.16 8.65 7.11
N PRO A 29 -9.39 7.48 6.47
CA PRO A 29 -8.33 6.53 6.19
C PRO A 29 -7.34 7.17 5.23
N ARG A 30 -6.05 7.18 5.60
CA ARG A 30 -4.96 7.67 4.73
C ARG A 30 -4.15 6.56 4.09
N THR A 31 -4.56 5.32 4.31
CA THR A 31 -3.93 4.16 3.68
C THR A 31 -4.61 3.82 2.35
N LEU A 32 -3.82 3.77 1.27
CA LEU A 32 -4.24 3.42 -0.08
C LEU A 32 -3.70 2.04 -0.47
N TYR A 33 -4.59 1.16 -0.95
CA TYR A 33 -4.21 -0.07 -1.62
C TYR A 33 -4.15 0.14 -3.13
N VAL A 34 -3.05 -0.31 -3.74
CA VAL A 34 -2.84 -0.27 -5.19
C VAL A 34 -2.43 -1.66 -5.65
N GLY A 35 -3.37 -2.41 -6.21
CA GLY A 35 -3.11 -3.72 -6.81
C GLY A 35 -2.80 -3.63 -8.29
N ASN A 36 -2.56 -4.80 -8.91
CA ASN A 36 -2.54 -4.94 -10.38
C ASN A 36 -1.43 -4.13 -11.07
N LEU A 37 -0.34 -3.83 -10.35
CA LEU A 37 0.78 -3.09 -10.90
C LEU A 37 1.63 -4.00 -11.78
N ASP A 38 2.11 -3.45 -12.89
CA ASP A 38 3.03 -4.12 -13.79
C ASP A 38 4.35 -4.45 -13.06
N PRO A 39 5.01 -5.59 -13.32
CA PRO A 39 6.30 -5.93 -12.74
C PRO A 39 7.37 -4.85 -12.94
N SER A 40 7.29 -4.05 -14.01
CA SER A 40 8.21 -2.95 -14.30
C SER A 40 7.99 -1.73 -13.40
N VAL A 41 6.86 -1.63 -12.69
CA VAL A 41 6.59 -0.54 -11.74
C VAL A 41 7.55 -0.68 -10.55
N THR A 42 8.41 0.32 -10.37
CA THR A 42 9.38 0.39 -9.29
C THR A 42 8.85 1.13 -8.08
N GLU A 43 9.55 0.99 -6.95
CA GLU A 43 9.16 1.66 -5.72
C GLU A 43 9.08 3.18 -5.88
N GLU A 44 10.12 3.76 -6.50
CA GLU A 44 10.28 5.20 -6.67
C GLU A 44 9.15 5.80 -7.50
N LEU A 45 8.68 5.11 -8.54
CA LEU A 45 7.63 5.64 -9.42
C LEU A 45 6.34 5.94 -8.64
N ILE A 46 5.95 5.02 -7.77
CA ILE A 46 4.74 5.15 -6.97
C ILE A 46 4.93 6.15 -5.82
N LEU A 47 6.12 6.18 -5.20
CA LEU A 47 6.45 7.23 -4.21
C LEU A 47 6.41 8.62 -4.84
N ALA A 48 6.95 8.80 -6.05
CA ALA A 48 6.91 10.05 -6.78
C ALA A 48 5.48 10.44 -7.20
N LEU A 49 4.63 9.46 -7.52
CA LEU A 49 3.24 9.70 -7.87
C LEU A 49 2.43 10.18 -6.65
N PHE A 50 2.50 9.44 -5.54
CA PHE A 50 1.75 9.78 -4.32
C PHE A 50 2.36 10.96 -3.55
N GLY A 51 3.66 11.20 -3.69
CA GLY A 51 4.35 12.37 -3.15
C GLY A 51 3.81 13.71 -3.68
N GLN A 52 3.21 13.72 -4.87
CA GLN A 52 2.53 14.90 -5.43
C GLN A 52 1.20 15.20 -4.72
N ILE A 53 0.57 14.18 -4.12
CA ILE A 53 -0.69 14.32 -3.37
C ILE A 53 -0.39 14.76 -1.93
N GLY A 54 0.70 14.25 -1.35
CA GLY A 54 1.13 14.58 0.00
C GLY A 54 2.33 13.75 0.47
N PRO A 55 2.92 14.07 1.63
CA PRO A 55 4.06 13.34 2.16
C PRO A 55 3.70 11.88 2.44
N VAL A 56 4.40 10.94 1.81
CA VAL A 56 4.19 9.50 2.03
C VAL A 56 4.91 9.09 3.32
N LYS A 57 4.17 8.72 4.36
CA LYS A 57 4.70 8.29 5.67
C LYS A 57 5.12 6.82 5.70
N GLY A 58 4.59 6.01 4.80
CA GLY A 58 4.93 4.59 4.69
C GLY A 58 4.52 4.00 3.34
N CYS A 59 5.34 3.09 2.82
CA CYS A 59 5.05 2.34 1.60
C CYS A 59 5.48 0.88 1.79
N LYS A 60 4.62 -0.08 1.43
CA LYS A 60 4.93 -1.51 1.48
C LYS A 60 4.52 -2.20 0.19
N ILE A 61 5.51 -2.70 -0.55
CA ILE A 61 5.30 -3.52 -1.75
C ILE A 61 5.07 -4.97 -1.35
N ILE A 62 4.04 -5.58 -1.93
CA ILE A 62 3.75 -7.01 -1.83
C ILE A 62 3.78 -7.58 -3.24
N GLN A 63 4.70 -8.52 -3.46
CA GLN A 63 4.77 -9.28 -4.70
C GLN A 63 3.92 -10.54 -4.52
N GLU A 64 2.90 -10.74 -5.37
CA GLU A 64 2.19 -12.02 -5.41
C GLU A 64 2.94 -12.99 -6.33
N GLU A 65 3.60 -14.00 -5.76
CA GLU A 65 4.44 -14.95 -6.49
C GLU A 65 3.65 -16.00 -7.31
N ILE A 66 2.31 -15.96 -7.34
CA ILE A 66 1.52 -17.04 -7.92
C ILE A 66 0.98 -16.67 -9.32
N VAL A 67 1.65 -17.21 -10.33
CA VAL A 67 1.25 -17.44 -11.75
C VAL A 67 1.12 -16.20 -12.67
N LEU A 68 0.98 -14.96 -12.19
CA LEU A 68 0.80 -13.78 -13.08
C LEU A 68 1.77 -12.61 -12.90
N ASN A 69 2.78 -12.71 -12.02
CA ASN A 69 3.82 -11.69 -11.80
C ASN A 69 3.29 -10.26 -11.55
N ARG A 70 2.17 -10.10 -10.80
CA ARG A 70 1.54 -8.80 -10.55
C ARG A 70 2.01 -8.24 -9.19
N LYS A 71 2.27 -6.94 -9.14
CA LYS A 71 2.66 -6.23 -7.91
C LYS A 71 1.44 -5.59 -7.26
N SER A 72 1.41 -5.62 -5.92
CA SER A 72 0.43 -4.92 -5.10
C SER A 72 1.14 -4.07 -4.05
N ARG A 73 0.49 -3.01 -3.58
CA ARG A 73 1.13 -2.02 -2.71
C ARG A 73 0.20 -1.32 -1.74
N PHE A 74 0.76 -0.92 -0.60
CA PHE A 74 0.10 -0.05 0.37
C PHE A 74 0.90 1.24 0.56
N CYS A 75 0.22 2.38 0.53
CA CYS A 75 0.82 3.70 0.79
C CYS A 75 0.02 4.39 1.91
N HIS A 76 0.68 5.01 2.88
CA HIS A 76 0.03 5.86 3.89
C HIS A 76 0.48 7.29 3.69
N LEU A 77 -0.48 8.20 3.52
CA LEU A 77 -0.29 9.65 3.43
C LEU A 77 -0.46 10.33 4.80
#